data_AF-A0A6G1S0G2-F1
#
_entry.id   AF-A0A6G1S0G2-F1
#
_cell.length_a   1.000
_cell.length_b   1.000
_cell.length_c   1.000
_cell.angle_alpha   90.00
_cell.angle_beta   90.00
_cell.angle_gamma   90.00
#
_symmetry.space_group_name_H-M   'P 1'
#
loop_
_entity.id
_entity.type
_entity.pdbx_description
1 polymer ?
#
loop_
_entity_poly.entity_id
_entity_poly.type
_entity_poly.pdbx_seq_one_letter_code
_entity_poly.pdbx_strand_id
1 'polypeptide(L)'
;GKNDDSGTYGPISLTFIPGKMLEKLVLGAILKHVEEKKVIRTSHHRFTKGNSCLTNMTVFYKGMTGQVDEGRAVGIAYLDFSKAFGTISHSILTDKLKKCG
;
A
#
# COMPACT_ATOMS: atom_id res chain seq x y z
N GLY A 1 -20.61 24.05 -15.98
CA GLY A 1 -20.98 23.13 -14.90
C GLY A 1 -21.60 21.89 -15.49
N LYS A 2 -21.03 20.72 -15.18
CA LYS A 2 -21.69 19.42 -15.22
C LYS A 2 -21.09 18.63 -14.08
N ASN A 3 -21.86 18.57 -12.99
CA ASN A 3 -21.71 17.55 -11.97
C ASN A 3 -22.24 16.26 -12.57
N ASP A 4 -21.53 15.15 -12.36
CA ASP A 4 -22.06 13.83 -12.01
C ASP A 4 -20.96 12.80 -12.20
N ASP A 5 -20.39 12.35 -11.08
CA ASP A 5 -19.94 10.98 -10.87
C ASP A 5 -19.72 10.78 -9.36
N SER A 6 -20.83 10.82 -8.61
CA SER A 6 -20.91 10.26 -7.27
C SER A 6 -20.92 8.73 -7.38
N GLY A 7 -19.73 8.11 -7.34
CA GLY A 7 -19.61 6.65 -7.44
C GLY A 7 -18.23 6.11 -7.05
N THR A 8 -17.61 6.63 -6.00
CA THR A 8 -16.22 6.31 -5.63
C THR A 8 -16.10 5.06 -4.75
N TYR A 9 -16.67 3.94 -5.19
CA TYR A 9 -16.36 2.62 -4.61
C TYR A 9 -15.60 1.80 -5.64
N GLY A 10 -14.44 1.26 -5.25
CA GLY A 10 -13.73 0.29 -6.07
C GLY A 10 -14.62 -0.94 -6.30
N PRO A 11 -14.55 -1.61 -7.46
CA PRO A 11 -15.33 -2.80 -7.71
C PRO A 11 -14.98 -3.87 -6.67
N ILE A 12 -15.98 -4.34 -5.91
CA ILE A 12 -15.82 -5.48 -5.02
C ILE A 12 -15.99 -6.75 -5.86
N SER A 13 -14.94 -7.56 -5.96
CA SER A 13 -15.03 -8.84 -6.67
C SER A 13 -15.74 -9.88 -5.79
N LEU A 14 -16.91 -10.32 -6.21
CA LEU A 14 -17.61 -11.44 -5.60
C LEU A 14 -17.03 -12.76 -6.15
N THR A 15 -15.93 -13.23 -5.54
CA THR A 15 -15.38 -14.56 -5.87
C THR A 15 -16.06 -15.66 -5.04
N PHE A 16 -16.24 -16.84 -5.64
CA PHE A 16 -16.80 -18.01 -4.95
C PHE A 16 -15.89 -18.48 -3.80
N ILE A 17 -16.43 -19.23 -2.84
CA ILE A 17 -15.72 -19.58 -1.59
C ILE A 17 -14.36 -20.25 -1.84
N PRO A 18 -14.22 -21.30 -2.67
CA PRO A 18 -12.91 -21.85 -3.01
C PRO A 18 -11.95 -20.85 -3.67
N GLY A 19 -12.46 -19.89 -4.47
CA GLY A 19 -11.66 -18.79 -4.99
C GLY A 19 -11.05 -17.93 -3.88
N LYS A 20 -11.85 -17.58 -2.85
CA LYS A 20 -11.36 -16.88 -1.65
C LYS A 20 -10.35 -17.69 -0.85
N MET A 21 -10.48 -19.02 -0.82
CA MET A 21 -9.51 -19.89 -0.17
C MET A 21 -8.17 -19.87 -0.91
N LEU A 22 -8.19 -19.96 -2.24
CA LEU A 22 -6.98 -19.86 -3.06
C LEU A 22 -6.31 -18.48 -2.93
N GLU A 23 -7.09 -17.40 -2.97
CA GLU A 23 -6.59 -16.03 -2.73
C GLU A 23 -5.84 -15.94 -1.39
N LYS A 24 -6.40 -16.49 -0.32
CA LYS A 24 -5.76 -16.50 1.01
C LYS A 24 -4.48 -17.34 1.04
N LEU A 25 -4.46 -18.48 0.35
CA LEU A 25 -3.26 -19.34 0.27
C LEU A 25 -2.12 -18.60 -0.44
N VAL A 26 -2.41 -18.02 -1.60
CA VAL A 26 -1.44 -17.22 -2.38
C VAL A 26 -0.98 -16.00 -1.58
N LEU A 27 -1.90 -15.29 -0.92
CA LEU A 27 -1.57 -14.17 -0.05
C LEU A 27 -0.61 -14.57 1.08
N GLY A 28 -0.85 -15.72 1.73
CA GLY A 28 0.03 -16.24 2.77
C GLY A 28 1.45 -16.49 2.28
N ALA A 29 1.60 -17.11 1.10
CA ALA A 29 2.89 -17.34 0.48
C ALA A 29 3.62 -16.02 0.14
N ILE A 30 2.90 -15.06 -0.45
CA ILE A 30 3.46 -13.74 -0.81
C ILE A 30 3.90 -12.98 0.44
N LEU A 31 3.09 -12.94 1.50
CA LEU A 31 3.41 -12.22 2.73
C LEU A 31 4.67 -12.79 3.40
N LYS A 32 4.79 -14.12 3.46
CA LYS A 32 5.98 -14.80 3.99
C LYS A 32 7.23 -14.40 3.19
N HIS A 33 7.16 -14.46 1.87
CA HIS A 33 8.29 -14.10 1.01
C HIS A 33 8.69 -12.62 1.15
N VAL A 34 7.71 -11.72 1.18
CA VAL A 34 7.92 -10.28 1.36
C VAL A 34 8.63 -9.97 2.69
N GLU A 35 8.25 -10.67 3.76
CA GLU A 35 8.86 -10.53 5.09
C GLU A 35 10.31 -11.06 5.10
N GLU A 36 10.52 -12.29 4.62
CA GLU A 36 11.85 -12.94 4.62
C GLU A 36 12.86 -12.22 3.73
N LYS A 37 12.44 -11.76 2.55
CA LYS A 37 13.31 -11.07 1.59
C LYS A 37 13.38 -9.56 1.81
N LYS A 38 12.64 -9.01 2.79
CA LYS A 38 12.56 -7.56 3.07
C LYS A 38 12.25 -6.75 1.79
N VAL A 39 11.35 -7.25 0.95
CA VAL A 39 11.00 -6.64 -0.35
C VAL A 39 10.42 -5.24 -0.15
N ILE A 40 9.70 -5.04 0.95
CA ILE A 40 9.03 -3.79 1.29
C ILE A 40 9.90 -2.98 2.26
N ARG A 41 10.04 -1.68 1.98
CA ARG A 41 10.78 -0.74 2.84
C ARG A 41 10.09 -0.61 4.20
N THR A 42 10.88 -0.40 5.25
CA THR A 42 10.39 -0.22 6.64
C THR A 42 9.51 1.01 6.83
N SER A 43 9.61 2.01 5.95
CA SER A 43 8.72 3.18 5.96
C SER A 43 7.30 2.85 5.47
N HIS A 44 7.11 1.75 4.74
CA HIS A 44 5.79 1.34 4.27
C HIS A 44 5.02 0.65 5.40
N HIS A 45 3.92 1.28 5.81
CA HIS A 45 3.11 0.82 6.93
C HIS A 45 1.84 0.06 6.51
N ARG A 46 1.39 0.24 5.27
CA ARG A 46 0.13 -0.35 4.79
C ARG A 46 0.37 -1.80 4.40
N PHE A 47 -0.57 -2.69 4.74
CA PHE A 47 -0.55 -4.13 4.40
C PHE A 47 0.65 -4.93 4.93
N THR A 48 1.41 -4.38 5.88
CA THR A 48 2.54 -5.07 6.54
C THR A 48 2.19 -5.42 7.98
N LYS A 49 2.57 -6.61 8.44
CA LYS A 49 2.34 -7.06 9.82
C LYS A 49 3.04 -6.12 10.82
N GLY A 50 2.40 -5.84 11.95
CA GLY A 50 2.96 -5.01 13.03
C GLY A 50 2.92 -3.50 12.77
N ASN A 51 2.47 -3.06 11.60
CA ASN A 51 2.32 -1.66 11.26
C ASN A 51 0.83 -1.26 11.20
N SER A 52 0.52 -0.05 11.64
CA SER A 52 -0.83 0.51 11.68
C SER A 52 -0.85 1.94 11.15
N CYS A 53 -2.06 2.51 11.00
CA CYS A 53 -2.22 3.93 10.70
C CYS A 53 -1.63 4.81 11.81
N LEU A 54 -1.82 4.41 13.06
CA LEU A 54 -1.30 5.14 14.22
C LEU A 54 0.23 5.13 14.24
N THR A 55 0.86 3.96 14.10
CA THR A 55 2.34 3.87 14.11
C THR A 55 2.94 4.64 12.94
N ASN A 56 2.30 4.63 11.76
CA ASN A 56 2.71 5.44 10.62
C ASN A 56 2.71 6.93 10.95
N MET A 57 1.62 7.41 11.56
CA MET A 57 1.47 8.80 11.95
C MET A 57 2.48 9.20 13.04
N THR A 58 2.72 8.33 14.02
CA THR A 58 3.72 8.56 15.06
C THR A 58 5.13 8.67 14.50
N VAL A 59 5.53 7.76 13.60
CA VAL A 59 6.86 7.79 12.96
C VAL A 59 7.01 9.05 12.10
N PHE A 60 5.95 9.42 11.38
CA PHE A 60 5.93 10.63 10.55
C PHE A 60 6.13 11.91 11.36
N TYR A 61 5.30 12.13 12.40
CA TYR A 61 5.43 13.33 13.23
C TYR A 61 6.75 13.37 13.98
N LYS A 62 7.23 12.25 14.52
CA LYS A 62 8.54 12.20 15.17
C LYS A 62 9.66 12.63 14.22
N GLY A 63 9.61 12.17 12.97
CA GLY A 63 10.57 12.59 11.94
C GLY A 63 10.48 14.09 11.63
N MET A 64 9.27 14.62 11.50
CA MET A 64 9.06 16.05 11.26
C MET A 64 9.53 16.92 12.42
N THR A 65 9.14 16.59 13.65
CA THR A 65 9.50 17.36 14.85
C THR A 65 11.02 17.43 14.98
N GLY A 66 11.75 16.33 14.78
CA GLY A 66 13.21 16.36 14.80
C GLY A 66 13.82 17.29 13.75
N GLN A 67 13.24 17.39 12.55
CA GLN A 67 13.70 18.34 11.53
C GLN A 67 13.43 19.79 11.91
N VAL A 68 12.27 20.07 12.51
CA VAL A 68 11.89 21.40 12.99
C VAL A 68 12.77 21.84 14.16
N ASP A 69 13.05 20.94 15.11
CA ASP A 69 13.91 21.19 16.27
C ASP A 69 15.35 21.55 15.83
N GLU A 70 15.82 20.96 14.73
CA GLU A 70 17.11 21.29 14.11
C GLU A 70 17.08 22.57 13.26
N GLY A 71 15.95 23.31 13.25
CA GLY A 71 15.78 24.56 12.51
C GLY A 71 15.65 24.38 10.99
N ARG A 72 15.40 23.16 10.50
CA ARG A 72 15.26 22.90 9.06
C ARG A 72 13.82 23.15 8.60
N ALA A 73 13.67 23.72 7.41
CA ALA A 73 12.37 23.88 6.78
C ALA A 73 11.79 22.51 6.37
N VAL A 74 10.53 22.27 6.71
CA VAL A 74 9.83 21.02 6.39
C VAL A 74 8.64 21.31 5.49
N GLY A 75 8.56 20.61 4.36
CA GLY A 75 7.40 20.62 3.46
C GLY A 75 6.80 19.22 3.33
N ILE A 76 5.48 19.13 3.19
CA ILE A 76 4.76 17.86 3.05
C ILE A 76 4.01 17.87 1.71
N ALA A 77 4.19 16.81 0.93
CA ALA A 77 3.38 16.55 -0.26
C ALA A 77 2.52 15.31 -0.02
N TYR A 78 1.21 15.47 -0.10
CA TYR A 78 0.26 14.36 -0.06
C TYR A 78 -0.03 13.90 -1.49
N LEU A 79 0.19 12.61 -1.74
CA LEU A 79 -0.01 11.98 -3.04
C LEU A 79 -0.98 10.81 -2.89
N ASP A 80 -1.90 10.67 -3.85
CA ASP A 80 -2.81 9.53 -3.92
C ASP A 80 -2.98 9.08 -5.38
N PHE A 81 -3.28 7.79 -5.55
CA PHE A 81 -3.50 7.20 -6.87
C PHE A 81 -5.00 7.12 -7.16
N SER A 82 -5.45 7.78 -8.23
CA SER A 82 -6.82 7.59 -8.73
C SER A 82 -7.02 6.14 -9.15
N LYS A 83 -8.06 5.46 -8.63
CA LYS A 83 -8.40 4.07 -8.98
C LYS A 83 -7.17 3.14 -8.91
N ALA A 84 -6.41 3.20 -7.82
CA ALA A 84 -5.14 2.49 -7.65
C ALA A 84 -5.17 1.02 -8.11
N PHE A 85 -6.17 0.23 -7.69
CA PHE A 85 -6.29 -1.17 -8.10
C PHE A 85 -6.87 -1.38 -9.51
N GLY A 86 -7.65 -0.42 -10.02
CA GLY A 86 -8.24 -0.48 -11.36
C GLY A 86 -7.29 -0.07 -12.48
N THR A 87 -6.13 0.51 -12.15
CA THR A 87 -5.18 1.09 -13.12
C THR A 87 -3.85 0.32 -13.19
N ILE A 88 -3.71 -0.78 -12.44
CA ILE A 88 -2.46 -1.57 -12.45
C ILE A 88 -2.36 -2.33 -13.77
N SER A 89 -1.29 -2.06 -14.54
CA SER A 89 -0.94 -2.86 -15.71
C SER A 89 -0.52 -4.27 -15.30
N HIS A 90 -1.13 -5.29 -15.89
CA HIS A 90 -0.79 -6.68 -15.66
C HIS A 90 0.66 -7.01 -16.04
N SER A 91 1.19 -6.47 -17.15
CA SER A 91 2.58 -6.72 -17.56
C SER A 91 3.58 -6.17 -16.54
N ILE A 92 3.37 -4.94 -16.07
CA ILE A 92 4.23 -4.30 -15.06
C ILE A 92 4.16 -5.07 -13.74
N LEU A 93 2.96 -5.50 -13.33
CA LEU A 93 2.79 -6.29 -12.11
C LEU A 93 3.55 -7.62 -12.20
N THR A 94 3.39 -8.35 -13.30
CA THR A 94 4.10 -9.62 -13.54
C THR A 94 5.62 -9.44 -13.54
N ASP A 95 6.14 -8.38 -14.19
CA ASP A 95 7.57 -8.10 -14.22
C ASP A 95 8.12 -7.74 -12.83
N LYS A 96 7.34 -7.01 -12.02
CA LYS A 96 7.69 -6.72 -10.62
C LYS A 96 7.72 -8.00 -9.79
N LEU A 97 6.71 -8.86 -9.92
CA LEU A 97 6.65 -10.12 -9.19
C LEU A 97 7.85 -11.01 -9.52
N LYS A 98 8.18 -11.20 -10.81
CA LYS A 98 9.36 -11.96 -11.25
C LYS A 98 10.69 -11.42 -10.68
N LYS A 99 10.81 -10.10 -10.52
CA LYS A 99 12.00 -9.47 -9.91
C LYS A 99 12.07 -9.70 -8.40
N CYS A 100 10.92 -9.82 -7.75
CA CYS A 100 10.85 -10.08 -6.31
C CYS A 100 11.08 -11.56 -5.99
N GLY A 101 10.77 -12.50 -6.90
CA GLY A 101 10.96 -13.94 -6.74
C GLY A 101 9.80 -14.73 -7.34
#